data_AF-A0A2X1MSH1-F1
#
_entry.id   AF-A0A2X1MSH1-F1
#
_cell.length_a   1.000
_cell.length_b   1.000
_cell.length_c   1.000
_cell.angle_alpha   90.00
_cell.angle_beta   90.00
_cell.angle_gamma   90.00
#
_symmetry.space_group_name_H-M   'P 1'
#
loop_
_entity.id
_entity.type
_entity.pdbx_description
1 polymer ?
#
loop_
_entity_poly.entity_id
_entity_poly.type
_entity_poly.pdbx_seq_one_letter_code
_entity_poly.pdbx_strand_id
1 'polypeptide(L)'
;MQALIRLKEDIRDERQKLIADGKWYPPSYRQWVEIQAAQGDRAAVSQLRGWDYRDRRKDKSRTTTTDRCVVLCEPGGTPVYGNTGDLETRLQKNGSVRFRDRRTGEFVCTDYGDRVVFRNHHDRNALADKLDLIAPVLFERDPRMSFEPEGNDGQFNQVFAEMVAWHNVTGFSEHGNYVITRPDVDQHREVSERGYRNYMDSNTYRDGTQPVQDSENRWEPPTPV
;
A
#
# COMPACT_ATOMS: atom_id res chain seq x y z
N MET A 1 -57.26 -15.76 27.79
CA MET A 1 -56.84 -14.80 26.75
C MET A 1 -55.58 -14.01 27.10
N GLN A 2 -55.37 -13.58 28.36
CA GLN A 2 -54.18 -12.79 28.75
C GLN A 2 -52.82 -13.50 28.56
N ALA A 3 -52.74 -14.82 28.77
CA ALA A 3 -51.49 -15.57 28.60
C ALA A 3 -50.98 -15.61 27.14
N LEU A 4 -51.90 -15.63 26.17
CA LEU A 4 -51.56 -15.64 24.74
C LEU A 4 -51.04 -14.27 24.26
N ILE A 5 -51.54 -13.19 24.87
CA ILE A 5 -51.10 -11.82 24.57
C ILE A 5 -49.67 -11.62 25.07
N ARG A 6 -49.39 -12.00 26.32
CA ARG A 6 -48.03 -11.96 26.89
C ARG A 6 -47.03 -12.76 26.07
N LEU A 7 -47.39 -13.98 25.67
CA LEU A 7 -46.52 -14.81 24.82
C LEU A 7 -46.18 -14.14 23.47
N LYS A 8 -47.13 -13.42 22.86
CA LYS A 8 -46.88 -12.69 21.61
C LYS A 8 -45.97 -11.47 21.81
N GLU A 9 -46.08 -10.80 22.95
CA GLU A 9 -45.21 -9.67 23.32
C GLU A 9 -43.78 -10.17 23.60
N ASP A 10 -43.62 -11.24 24.38
CA ASP A 10 -42.32 -11.85 24.67
C ASP A 10 -41.61 -12.32 23.39
N ILE A 11 -42.33 -13.00 22.48
CA ILE A 11 -41.78 -13.42 21.18
C ILE A 11 -41.39 -12.21 20.33
N ARG A 12 -42.16 -11.11 20.37
CA ARG A 12 -41.84 -9.89 19.62
C ARG A 12 -40.57 -9.23 20.17
N ASP A 13 -40.44 -9.14 21.48
CA ASP A 13 -39.27 -8.54 22.13
C ASP A 13 -38.01 -9.40 21.93
N GLU A 14 -38.14 -10.72 21.98
CA GLU A 14 -37.06 -11.65 21.68
C GLU A 14 -36.61 -11.56 20.21
N ARG A 15 -37.57 -11.47 19.28
CA ARG A 15 -37.29 -11.18 17.87
C ARG A 15 -36.57 -9.85 17.68
N GLN A 16 -37.03 -8.80 18.37
CA GLN A 16 -36.42 -7.47 18.29
C GLN A 16 -34.98 -7.49 18.79
N LYS A 17 -34.69 -8.21 19.90
CA LYS A 17 -33.35 -8.41 20.43
C LYS A 17 -32.45 -9.19 19.45
N LEU A 18 -32.95 -10.27 18.87
CA LEU A 18 -32.20 -11.04 17.88
C LEU A 18 -31.91 -10.24 16.59
N ILE A 19 -32.82 -9.36 16.18
CA ILE A 19 -32.62 -8.43 15.06
C ILE A 19 -31.58 -7.37 15.41
N ALA A 20 -31.68 -6.76 16.60
CA ALA A 20 -30.72 -5.77 17.09
C ALA A 20 -29.30 -6.35 17.23
N ASP A 21 -29.20 -7.60 17.67
CA ASP A 21 -27.94 -8.35 17.76
C ASP A 21 -27.43 -8.87 16.40
N GLY A 22 -28.19 -8.72 15.31
CA GLY A 22 -27.86 -9.26 13.99
C GLY A 22 -27.89 -10.80 13.91
N LYS A 23 -28.46 -11.48 14.91
CA LYS A 23 -28.53 -12.96 15.02
C LYS A 23 -29.78 -13.55 14.37
N TRP A 24 -30.81 -12.73 14.15
CA TRP A 24 -32.09 -13.18 13.56
C TRP A 24 -31.93 -13.63 12.10
N TYR A 25 -30.98 -13.03 11.38
CA TYR A 25 -30.53 -13.50 10.08
C TYR A 25 -29.01 -13.60 10.13
N PRO A 26 -28.44 -14.80 10.35
CA PRO A 26 -27.01 -14.99 10.27
C PRO A 26 -26.48 -14.39 8.96
N PRO A 27 -25.35 -13.67 8.98
CA PRO A 27 -24.81 -13.09 7.77
C PRO A 27 -24.59 -14.19 6.74
N SER A 28 -25.00 -13.92 5.50
CA SER A 28 -24.64 -14.80 4.37
C SER A 28 -23.12 -14.96 4.31
N TYR A 29 -22.63 -16.04 3.68
CA TYR A 29 -21.18 -16.24 3.53
C TYR A 29 -20.47 -15.00 2.98
N ARG A 30 -21.09 -14.30 2.03
CA ARG A 30 -20.58 -13.02 1.51
C ARG A 30 -20.50 -11.93 2.58
N GLN A 31 -21.55 -11.72 3.35
CA GLN A 31 -21.56 -10.71 4.42
C GLN A 31 -20.58 -11.06 5.54
N TRP A 32 -20.45 -12.35 5.89
CA TRP A 32 -19.47 -12.80 6.87
C TRP A 32 -18.05 -12.52 6.38
N VAL A 33 -17.73 -12.84 5.12
CA VAL A 33 -16.44 -12.52 4.50
C VAL A 33 -16.20 -11.00 4.48
N GLU A 34 -17.22 -10.18 4.17
CA GLU A 34 -17.10 -8.71 4.23
C GLU A 34 -16.77 -8.19 5.64
N ILE A 35 -17.40 -8.76 6.68
CA ILE A 35 -17.13 -8.42 8.08
C ILE A 35 -15.70 -8.82 8.48
N GLN A 36 -15.28 -10.05 8.16
CA GLN A 36 -13.92 -10.51 8.47
C GLN A 36 -12.85 -9.70 7.73
N ALA A 37 -13.10 -9.38 6.45
CA ALA A 37 -12.18 -8.55 5.67
C ALA A 37 -12.06 -7.14 6.27
N ALA A 38 -13.17 -6.53 6.73
CA ALA A 38 -13.14 -5.24 7.41
C ALA A 38 -12.34 -5.27 8.72
N GLN A 39 -12.26 -6.42 9.39
CA GLN A 39 -11.47 -6.63 10.61
C GLN A 39 -9.98 -6.87 10.35
N GLY A 40 -9.54 -7.01 9.10
CA GLY A 40 -8.13 -7.24 8.76
C GLY A 40 -7.80 -8.65 8.27
N ASP A 41 -8.78 -9.54 8.18
CA ASP A 41 -8.52 -10.93 7.78
C ASP A 41 -8.07 -11.01 6.31
N ARG A 42 -6.81 -11.42 6.10
CA ARG A 42 -6.19 -11.51 4.76
C ARG A 42 -6.88 -12.54 3.87
N ALA A 43 -7.34 -13.67 4.42
CA ALA A 43 -8.03 -14.70 3.66
C ALA A 43 -9.43 -14.20 3.21
N ALA A 44 -10.11 -13.45 4.06
CA ALA A 44 -11.38 -12.81 3.72
C ALA A 44 -11.22 -11.73 2.63
N VAL A 45 -10.19 -10.89 2.72
CA VAL A 45 -9.84 -9.93 1.65
C VAL A 45 -9.56 -10.69 0.33
N SER A 46 -8.80 -11.78 0.39
CA SER A 46 -8.53 -12.64 -0.78
C SER A 46 -9.80 -13.30 -1.34
N GLN A 47 -10.78 -13.67 -0.49
CA GLN A 47 -12.04 -14.25 -0.94
C GLN A 47 -12.93 -13.22 -1.66
N LEU A 48 -13.02 -11.97 -1.17
CA LEU A 48 -13.70 -10.87 -1.87
C LEU A 48 -13.10 -10.65 -3.26
N ARG A 49 -11.77 -10.71 -3.35
CA ARG A 49 -11.03 -10.65 -4.62
C ARG A 49 -11.37 -11.80 -5.56
N GLY A 50 -11.42 -13.03 -5.06
CA GLY A 50 -11.76 -14.21 -5.87
C GLY A 50 -13.12 -14.06 -6.58
N TRP A 51 -14.10 -13.45 -5.90
CA TRP A 51 -15.38 -13.11 -6.52
C TRP A 51 -15.26 -12.00 -7.56
N ASP A 52 -14.52 -10.95 -7.24
CA ASP A 52 -14.31 -9.83 -8.16
C ASP A 52 -13.57 -10.23 -9.46
N TYR A 53 -12.58 -11.13 -9.37
CA TYR A 53 -11.91 -11.70 -10.54
C TYR A 53 -12.87 -12.38 -11.50
N ARG A 54 -13.86 -13.11 -10.97
CA ARG A 54 -14.85 -13.84 -11.78
C ARG A 54 -15.72 -12.89 -12.61
N ASP A 55 -15.91 -11.68 -12.12
CA ASP A 55 -16.81 -10.69 -12.72
C ASP A 55 -16.12 -9.79 -13.75
N ARG A 56 -14.77 -9.83 -13.88
CA ARG A 56 -14.00 -8.88 -14.70
C ARG A 56 -13.29 -9.52 -15.90
N ARG A 57 -13.95 -9.57 -17.06
CA ARG A 57 -13.30 -9.87 -18.36
C ARG A 57 -12.82 -8.65 -19.16
N LYS A 58 -13.09 -7.41 -18.71
CA LYS A 58 -12.78 -6.16 -19.45
C LYS A 58 -12.38 -4.99 -18.55
N ASP A 59 -11.52 -5.22 -17.56
CA ASP A 59 -11.10 -4.16 -16.64
C ASP A 59 -10.01 -3.27 -17.26
N LYS A 60 -10.39 -2.06 -17.66
CA LYS A 60 -9.46 -1.07 -18.21
C LYS A 60 -8.42 -0.61 -17.19
N SER A 61 -8.61 -0.79 -15.87
CA SER A 61 -7.67 -0.32 -14.82
C SER A 61 -6.28 -1.00 -14.84
N ARG A 62 -6.05 -1.92 -15.77
CA ARG A 62 -4.77 -2.64 -15.91
C ARG A 62 -3.75 -1.94 -16.81
N THR A 63 -4.17 -0.91 -17.56
CA THR A 63 -3.30 -0.26 -18.56
C THR A 63 -2.93 1.15 -18.12
N THR A 64 -1.63 1.43 -18.06
CA THR A 64 -1.03 2.76 -17.89
C THR A 64 -1.46 3.67 -19.03
N THR A 65 -1.84 4.90 -18.69
CA THR A 65 -2.24 5.95 -19.64
C THR A 65 -1.63 7.28 -19.21
N THR A 66 -1.89 8.33 -19.98
CA THR A 66 -1.50 9.70 -19.64
C THR A 66 -2.02 10.18 -18.28
N ASP A 67 -3.11 9.59 -17.77
CA ASP A 67 -3.76 10.02 -16.52
C ASP A 67 -3.50 9.08 -15.35
N ARG A 68 -3.00 7.86 -15.59
CA ARG A 68 -2.77 6.86 -14.55
C ARG A 68 -1.58 5.96 -14.82
N CYS A 69 -0.89 5.59 -13.76
CA CYS A 69 0.15 4.57 -13.79
C CYS A 69 -0.37 3.29 -13.15
N VAL A 70 0.11 2.16 -13.66
CA VAL A 70 -0.19 0.83 -13.13
C VAL A 70 1.12 0.13 -12.83
N VAL A 71 1.25 -0.36 -11.60
CA VAL A 71 2.30 -1.30 -11.20
C VAL A 71 1.65 -2.67 -11.11
N LEU A 72 2.13 -3.63 -11.89
CA LEU A 72 1.72 -5.01 -11.81
C LEU A 72 2.43 -5.69 -10.65
N CYS A 73 1.68 -6.46 -9.89
CA CYS A 73 2.17 -7.28 -8.80
C CYS A 73 1.84 -8.76 -9.10
N GLU A 74 2.31 -9.66 -8.25
CA GLU A 74 2.04 -11.09 -8.38
C GLU A 74 0.54 -11.39 -8.60
N PRO A 75 0.20 -12.21 -9.63
CA PRO A 75 -1.16 -12.67 -9.84
C PRO A 75 -1.73 -13.30 -8.58
N GLY A 76 -2.89 -12.82 -8.13
CA GLY A 76 -3.51 -13.33 -6.90
C GLY A 76 -2.95 -12.76 -5.60
N GLY A 77 -2.01 -11.81 -5.65
CA GLY A 77 -1.50 -11.12 -4.45
C GLY A 77 -2.62 -10.50 -3.60
N THR A 78 -2.47 -10.45 -2.28
CA THR A 78 -3.47 -9.81 -1.41
C THR A 78 -3.14 -8.32 -1.27
N PRO A 79 -4.11 -7.40 -1.42
CA PRO A 79 -3.89 -5.99 -1.15
C PRO A 79 -3.38 -5.77 0.27
N VAL A 80 -2.56 -4.75 0.44
CA VAL A 80 -2.16 -4.28 1.76
C VAL A 80 -3.38 -3.66 2.44
N TYR A 81 -3.72 -4.15 3.64
CA TYR A 81 -4.82 -3.62 4.44
C TYR A 81 -4.37 -3.35 5.87
N GLY A 82 -4.16 -2.06 6.13
CA GLY A 82 -3.56 -1.50 7.33
C GLY A 82 -3.08 -0.09 6.98
N ASN A 83 -3.13 0.84 7.93
CA ASN A 83 -2.57 2.17 7.68
C ASN A 83 -1.04 2.06 7.61
N THR A 84 -0.45 2.53 6.52
CA THR A 84 0.99 2.42 6.27
C THR A 84 1.55 3.81 5.91
N GLY A 85 2.59 4.24 6.62
CA GLY A 85 3.16 5.58 6.49
C GLY A 85 2.11 6.68 6.74
N ASP A 86 2.03 7.65 5.82
CA ASP A 86 1.06 8.74 5.84
C ASP A 86 -0.30 8.37 5.20
N LEU A 87 -0.53 7.09 4.90
CA LEU A 87 -1.72 6.65 4.18
C LEU A 87 -2.79 6.04 5.11
N GLU A 88 -4.03 6.49 4.92
CA GLU A 88 -5.23 5.88 5.47
C GLU A 88 -5.83 4.90 4.47
N THR A 89 -6.16 3.70 4.95
CA THR A 89 -6.76 2.65 4.12
C THR A 89 -8.27 2.60 4.24
N ARG A 90 -8.92 2.24 3.13
CA ARG A 90 -10.35 1.93 3.10
C ARG A 90 -10.62 0.74 2.18
N LEU A 91 -10.96 -0.39 2.81
CA LEU A 91 -11.41 -1.58 2.11
C LEU A 91 -12.72 -1.30 1.35
N GLN A 92 -12.76 -1.73 0.09
CA GLN A 92 -13.94 -1.67 -0.77
C GLN A 92 -14.66 -3.01 -0.79
N LYS A 93 -15.96 -3.01 -1.15
CA LYS A 93 -16.80 -4.23 -1.21
C LYS A 93 -16.32 -5.29 -2.20
N ASN A 94 -15.49 -4.90 -3.17
CA ASN A 94 -14.89 -5.77 -4.17
C ASN A 94 -13.51 -6.32 -3.72
N GLY A 95 -13.09 -6.05 -2.49
CA GLY A 95 -11.80 -6.49 -1.94
C GLY A 95 -10.60 -5.61 -2.29
N SER A 96 -10.75 -4.56 -3.11
CA SER A 96 -9.65 -3.59 -3.32
C SER A 96 -9.52 -2.64 -2.13
N VAL A 97 -8.30 -2.14 -1.88
CA VAL A 97 -8.04 -1.17 -0.82
C VAL A 97 -7.70 0.17 -1.44
N ARG A 98 -8.42 1.23 -1.03
CA ARG A 98 -8.11 2.60 -1.43
C ARG A 98 -7.27 3.29 -0.37
N PHE A 99 -6.25 4.00 -0.81
CA PHE A 99 -5.37 4.77 0.04
C PHE A 99 -5.62 6.27 -0.15
N ARG A 100 -5.67 6.99 0.96
CA ARG A 100 -5.72 8.45 1.00
C ARG A 100 -4.57 8.99 1.83
N ASP A 101 -4.05 10.13 1.45
CA ASP A 101 -3.09 10.85 2.25
C ASP A 101 -3.80 11.41 3.49
N ARG A 102 -3.31 11.09 4.69
CA ARG A 102 -3.87 11.52 5.97
C ARG A 102 -3.73 13.02 6.21
N ARG A 103 -2.73 13.66 5.59
CA ARG A 103 -2.45 15.08 5.75
C ARG A 103 -3.40 15.93 4.92
N THR A 104 -3.65 15.52 3.68
CA THR A 104 -4.45 16.29 2.71
C THR A 104 -5.86 15.74 2.51
N GLY A 105 -6.10 14.48 2.86
CA GLY A 105 -7.33 13.74 2.56
C GLY A 105 -7.45 13.29 1.09
N GLU A 106 -6.45 13.58 0.26
CA GLU A 106 -6.50 13.30 -1.16
C GLU A 106 -6.39 11.81 -1.48
N PHE A 107 -7.02 11.41 -2.59
CA PHE A 107 -6.83 10.08 -3.14
C PHE A 107 -5.43 9.91 -3.72
N VAL A 108 -4.74 8.84 -3.28
CA VAL A 108 -3.37 8.53 -3.67
C VAL A 108 -3.36 7.35 -4.65
N CYS A 109 -3.77 6.16 -4.20
CA CYS A 109 -3.76 4.95 -5.02
C CYS A 109 -4.88 3.96 -4.64
N THR A 110 -5.10 2.97 -5.50
CA THR A 110 -5.91 1.79 -5.21
C THR A 110 -5.08 0.54 -5.40
N ASP A 111 -5.00 -0.27 -4.35
CA ASP A 111 -4.40 -1.59 -4.39
C ASP A 111 -5.49 -2.63 -4.69
N TYR A 112 -5.36 -3.27 -5.84
CA TYR A 112 -6.21 -4.38 -6.22
C TYR A 112 -5.63 -5.71 -5.77
N GLY A 113 -4.38 -5.77 -5.35
CA GLY A 113 -3.65 -6.93 -4.86
C GLY A 113 -2.70 -7.51 -5.92
N ASP A 114 -3.15 -7.62 -7.16
CA ASP A 114 -2.33 -8.00 -8.33
C ASP A 114 -1.81 -6.79 -9.10
N ARG A 115 -2.22 -5.59 -8.69
CA ARG A 115 -1.75 -4.34 -9.24
C ARG A 115 -2.06 -3.20 -8.28
N VAL A 116 -1.26 -2.15 -8.36
CA VAL A 116 -1.50 -0.86 -7.71
C VAL A 116 -1.70 0.18 -8.80
N VAL A 117 -2.76 0.96 -8.68
CA VAL A 117 -3.14 2.00 -9.66
C VAL A 117 -3.16 3.36 -8.99
N PHE A 118 -2.49 4.33 -9.59
CA PHE A 118 -2.40 5.70 -9.08
C PHE A 118 -2.40 6.72 -10.22
N ARG A 119 -2.57 8.01 -9.89
CA ARG A 119 -2.64 9.09 -10.90
C ARG A 119 -1.25 9.36 -11.50
N ASN A 120 -1.15 9.36 -12.83
CA ASN A 120 0.07 9.75 -13.53
C ASN A 120 0.29 11.27 -13.37
N HIS A 121 1.46 11.75 -13.74
CA HIS A 121 1.78 13.17 -13.82
C HIS A 121 2.79 13.44 -14.94
N HIS A 122 2.60 14.54 -15.66
CA HIS A 122 3.51 14.93 -16.74
C HIS A 122 4.83 15.47 -16.19
N ASP A 123 4.80 16.21 -15.08
CA ASP A 123 6.01 16.60 -14.36
C ASP A 123 6.63 15.40 -13.63
N ARG A 124 7.92 15.15 -13.90
CA ARG A 124 8.70 14.04 -13.37
C ARG A 124 8.84 14.09 -11.85
N ASN A 125 9.06 15.26 -11.25
CA ASN A 125 9.29 15.38 -9.82
C ASN A 125 7.99 15.12 -9.06
N ALA A 126 6.88 15.68 -9.53
CA ALA A 126 5.57 15.37 -8.98
C ALA A 126 5.17 13.89 -9.17
N LEU A 127 5.68 13.21 -10.20
CA LEU A 127 5.52 11.76 -10.34
C LEU A 127 6.37 11.00 -9.32
N ALA A 128 7.61 11.44 -9.08
CA ALA A 128 8.50 10.87 -8.07
C ALA A 128 7.93 11.02 -6.66
N ASP A 129 7.46 12.21 -6.28
CA ASP A 129 6.83 12.47 -4.98
C ASP A 129 5.62 11.54 -4.74
N LYS A 130 4.83 11.28 -5.78
CA LYS A 130 3.71 10.34 -5.71
C LYS A 130 4.18 8.89 -5.54
N LEU A 131 5.25 8.50 -6.23
CA LEU A 131 5.82 7.17 -6.12
C LEU A 131 6.39 6.93 -4.73
N ASP A 132 7.11 7.90 -4.18
CA ASP A 132 7.61 7.87 -2.80
C ASP A 132 6.46 7.78 -1.79
N LEU A 133 5.37 8.50 -2.01
CA LEU A 133 4.19 8.42 -1.15
C LEU A 133 3.53 7.03 -1.17
N ILE A 134 3.53 6.32 -2.30
CA ILE A 134 2.96 4.96 -2.40
C ILE A 134 3.97 3.85 -2.11
N ALA A 135 5.26 4.17 -1.97
CA ALA A 135 6.32 3.21 -1.72
C ALA A 135 5.97 2.22 -0.58
N PRO A 136 5.38 2.64 0.56
CA PRO A 136 5.02 1.69 1.62
C PRO A 136 4.00 0.63 1.17
N VAL A 137 3.05 0.96 0.28
CA VAL A 137 2.07 0.01 -0.26
C VAL A 137 2.72 -1.03 -1.17
N LEU A 138 3.78 -0.64 -1.85
CA LEU A 138 4.52 -1.48 -2.78
C LEU A 138 5.52 -2.39 -2.04
N PHE A 139 6.21 -1.84 -1.04
CA PHE A 139 7.31 -2.51 -0.33
C PHE A 139 6.91 -3.21 0.98
N GLU A 140 5.64 -3.19 1.37
CA GLU A 140 5.10 -4.07 2.43
C GLU A 140 4.88 -5.52 1.95
N ARG A 141 5.08 -5.77 0.65
CA ARG A 141 4.90 -7.08 0.02
C ARG A 141 6.14 -7.97 0.22
N ASP A 142 6.02 -9.26 -0.09
CA ASP A 142 7.21 -10.13 -0.11
C ASP A 142 8.05 -9.78 -1.36
N PRO A 143 9.34 -9.45 -1.22
CA PRO A 143 10.21 -9.09 -2.35
C PRO A 143 10.43 -10.22 -3.37
N ARG A 144 10.06 -11.46 -3.04
CA ARG A 144 10.10 -12.60 -3.97
C ARG A 144 8.93 -12.60 -4.96
N MET A 145 7.90 -11.79 -4.70
CA MET A 145 6.74 -11.66 -5.57
C MET A 145 7.07 -10.81 -6.80
N SER A 146 6.47 -11.14 -7.96
CA SER A 146 6.69 -10.38 -9.18
C SER A 146 6.19 -8.94 -9.03
N PHE A 147 6.95 -8.00 -9.57
CA PHE A 147 6.74 -6.57 -9.39
C PHE A 147 7.30 -5.79 -10.59
N GLU A 148 6.45 -5.08 -11.35
CA GLU A 148 6.88 -4.36 -12.54
C GLU A 148 5.95 -3.21 -12.93
N PRO A 149 6.44 -2.14 -13.59
CA PRO A 149 5.58 -1.10 -14.15
C PRO A 149 4.94 -1.59 -15.45
N GLU A 150 3.66 -1.28 -15.65
CA GLU A 150 2.94 -1.62 -16.88
C GLU A 150 3.17 -0.57 -17.98
N GLY A 151 3.44 -1.04 -19.19
CA GLY A 151 3.52 -0.21 -20.39
C GLY A 151 4.86 0.49 -20.62
N ASN A 152 4.91 1.30 -21.68
CA ASN A 152 6.14 1.89 -22.22
C ASN A 152 6.30 3.39 -21.89
N ASP A 153 5.63 3.89 -20.85
CA ASP A 153 5.81 5.27 -20.40
C ASP A 153 7.24 5.43 -19.83
N GLY A 154 8.12 6.08 -20.61
CA GLY A 154 9.53 6.19 -20.29
C GLY A 154 9.80 6.94 -18.98
N GLN A 155 9.04 8.00 -18.70
CA GLN A 155 9.18 8.77 -17.48
C GLN A 155 8.78 7.93 -16.26
N PHE A 156 7.62 7.28 -16.34
CA PHE A 156 7.16 6.41 -15.26
C PHE A 156 8.12 5.24 -15.02
N ASN A 157 8.56 4.56 -16.07
CA ASN A 157 9.50 3.44 -15.97
C ASN A 157 10.82 3.87 -15.32
N GLN A 158 11.35 5.03 -15.69
CA GLN A 158 12.58 5.56 -15.11
C GLN A 158 12.42 5.90 -13.63
N VAL A 159 11.40 6.68 -13.26
CA VAL A 159 11.18 7.11 -11.87
C VAL A 159 10.87 5.90 -10.97
N PHE A 160 10.12 4.93 -11.48
CA PHE A 160 9.86 3.68 -10.77
C PHE A 160 11.15 2.90 -10.50
N ALA A 161 12.03 2.75 -11.50
CA ALA A 161 13.31 2.08 -11.32
C ALA A 161 14.21 2.77 -10.28
N GLU A 162 14.25 4.11 -10.30
CA GLU A 162 14.99 4.93 -9.33
C GLU A 162 14.44 4.76 -7.91
N MET A 163 13.11 4.77 -7.72
CA MET A 163 12.47 4.54 -6.41
C MET A 163 12.84 3.16 -5.84
N VAL A 164 12.75 2.10 -6.65
CA VAL A 164 13.12 0.74 -6.21
C VAL A 164 14.61 0.67 -5.87
N ALA A 165 15.46 1.28 -6.69
CA ALA A 165 16.90 1.33 -6.45
C ALA A 165 17.24 2.04 -5.14
N TRP A 166 16.61 3.20 -4.89
CA TRP A 166 16.79 3.94 -3.65
C TRP A 166 16.33 3.12 -2.43
N HIS A 167 15.15 2.49 -2.52
CA HIS A 167 14.64 1.61 -1.47
C HIS A 167 15.61 0.47 -1.17
N ASN A 168 16.18 -0.20 -2.18
CA ASN A 168 17.14 -1.28 -1.98
C ASN A 168 18.47 -0.82 -1.37
N VAL A 169 18.89 0.43 -1.63
CA VAL A 169 20.14 0.97 -1.09
C VAL A 169 19.97 1.50 0.33
N THR A 170 18.80 2.05 0.67
CA THR A 170 18.54 2.72 1.96
C THR A 170 17.71 1.91 2.93
N GLY A 171 16.86 1.02 2.42
CA GLY A 171 15.95 0.22 3.20
C GLY A 171 16.65 -1.03 3.74
N PHE A 172 16.71 -1.16 5.07
CA PHE A 172 16.94 -2.45 5.71
C PHE A 172 15.66 -3.29 5.58
N SER A 173 15.49 -3.91 4.43
CA SER A 173 14.51 -4.98 4.25
C SER A 173 15.08 -6.25 4.89
N GLU A 174 14.49 -6.73 5.97
CA GLU A 174 14.79 -8.08 6.53
C GLU A 174 14.55 -9.20 5.47
N HIS A 175 13.86 -8.87 4.38
CA HIS A 175 13.37 -9.80 3.38
C HIS A 175 14.21 -9.80 2.08
N GLY A 176 15.22 -8.93 1.97
CA GLY A 176 16.11 -8.81 0.82
C GLY A 176 15.72 -7.71 -0.17
N ASN A 177 16.43 -7.67 -1.31
CA ASN A 177 16.27 -6.61 -2.31
C ASN A 177 15.11 -6.92 -3.26
N TYR A 178 14.39 -5.89 -3.66
CA TYR A 178 13.36 -5.97 -4.69
C TYR A 178 13.98 -6.03 -6.09
N VAL A 179 13.45 -6.91 -6.93
CA VAL A 179 13.81 -7.05 -8.33
C VAL A 179 12.61 -6.69 -9.19
N ILE A 180 12.84 -5.91 -10.25
CA ILE A 180 11.80 -5.57 -11.21
C ILE A 180 11.74 -6.69 -12.25
N THR A 181 10.56 -7.28 -12.44
CA THR A 181 10.42 -8.46 -13.31
C THR A 181 10.70 -8.13 -14.79
N ARG A 182 10.47 -6.88 -15.19
CA ARG A 182 10.76 -6.37 -16.54
C ARG A 182 12.26 -6.06 -16.72
N PRO A 183 13.00 -6.79 -17.58
CA PRO A 183 14.47 -6.67 -17.64
C PRO A 183 14.99 -5.29 -18.07
N ASP A 184 14.28 -4.61 -18.97
CA ASP A 184 14.65 -3.28 -19.45
C ASP A 184 14.62 -2.24 -18.31
N VAL A 185 13.61 -2.31 -17.45
CA VAL A 185 13.47 -1.43 -16.28
C VAL A 185 14.40 -1.86 -15.15
N ASP A 186 14.58 -3.17 -14.96
CA ASP A 186 15.47 -3.67 -13.92
C ASP A 186 16.92 -3.26 -14.17
N GLN A 187 17.35 -3.22 -15.44
CA GLN A 187 18.66 -2.68 -15.79
C GLN A 187 18.80 -1.21 -15.36
N HIS A 188 17.75 -0.40 -15.52
CA HIS A 188 17.74 0.97 -15.01
C HIS A 188 17.85 1.03 -13.48
N ARG A 189 17.16 0.14 -12.76
CA ARG A 189 17.28 0.01 -11.30
C ARG A 189 18.73 -0.29 -10.91
N GLU A 190 19.36 -1.31 -11.50
CA GLU A 190 20.74 -1.69 -11.17
C GLU A 190 21.74 -0.56 -11.39
N VAL A 191 21.60 0.18 -12.50
CA VAL A 191 22.44 1.35 -12.78
C VAL A 191 22.26 2.41 -11.70
N SER A 192 21.02 2.72 -11.35
CA SER A 192 20.70 3.70 -10.30
C SER A 192 21.21 3.26 -8.93
N GLU A 193 21.09 1.99 -8.57
CA GLU A 193 21.61 1.47 -7.30
C GLU A 193 23.13 1.65 -7.18
N ARG A 194 23.89 1.36 -8.24
CA ARG A 194 25.34 1.61 -8.24
C ARG A 194 25.63 3.11 -8.03
N GLY A 195 24.87 3.98 -8.69
CA GLY A 195 24.97 5.43 -8.50
C GLY A 195 24.72 5.84 -7.05
N TYR A 196 23.63 5.35 -6.44
CA TYR A 196 23.27 5.70 -5.06
C TYR A 196 24.24 5.12 -4.03
N ARG A 197 24.78 3.92 -4.21
CA ARG A 197 25.83 3.36 -3.34
C ARG A 197 27.08 4.23 -3.37
N ASN A 198 27.56 4.60 -4.55
CA ASN A 198 28.71 5.50 -4.71
C ASN A 198 28.46 6.86 -4.05
N TYR A 199 27.25 7.41 -4.21
CA TYR A 199 26.85 8.65 -3.56
C TYR A 199 26.91 8.52 -2.02
N MET A 200 26.34 7.46 -1.45
CA MET A 200 26.37 7.20 -0.02
C MET A 200 27.79 7.07 0.51
N ASP A 201 28.63 6.24 -0.13
CA ASP A 201 30.01 6.06 0.26
C ASP A 201 30.78 7.39 0.26
N SER A 202 30.61 8.19 -0.80
CA SER A 202 31.27 9.51 -0.90
C SER A 202 30.82 10.49 0.18
N ASN A 203 29.58 10.37 0.65
CA ASN A 203 29.03 11.22 1.70
C ASN A 203 29.50 10.76 3.09
N THR A 204 29.62 9.45 3.31
CA THR A 204 30.23 8.88 4.52
C THR A 204 31.71 9.28 4.65
N TYR A 205 32.45 9.36 3.54
CA TYR A 205 33.84 9.86 3.54
C TYR A 205 33.96 11.37 3.81
N ARG A 206 32.92 12.18 3.57
CA ARG A 206 32.91 13.62 3.89
C ARG A 206 32.58 13.91 5.36
N ASP A 207 31.90 13.01 6.04
CA ASP A 207 31.51 13.14 7.46
C ASP A 207 32.51 12.48 8.42
N GLY A 208 33.75 12.25 7.95
CA GLY A 208 34.87 11.69 8.71
C GLY A 208 35.34 12.61 9.84
N THR A 209 34.55 12.70 10.90
CA THR A 209 35.00 13.25 12.18
C THR A 209 35.91 12.23 12.85
N GLN A 210 37.10 12.69 13.26
CA GLN A 210 38.10 11.96 14.03
C GLN A 210 37.49 11.29 15.28
N PRO A 211 38.09 10.18 15.80
CA PRO A 211 37.57 9.49 16.96
C PRO A 211 37.43 10.44 18.16
N VAL A 212 36.23 10.44 18.72
CA VAL A 212 35.78 11.24 19.87
C VAL A 212 36.71 10.99 21.06
N GLN A 213 37.39 12.04 21.54
CA GLN A 213 37.84 12.13 22.91
C GLN A 213 36.73 12.77 23.74
N ASP A 214 36.38 12.10 24.85
CA ASP A 214 35.47 12.57 25.87
C ASP A 214 35.79 14.01 26.33
N SER A 215 34.80 14.88 26.30
CA SER A 215 34.63 15.88 27.36
C SER A 215 33.21 16.42 27.37
N GLU A 216 32.52 16.13 28.46
CA GLU A 216 31.30 16.79 28.94
C GLU A 216 31.44 18.32 28.89
N ASN A 217 30.39 19.03 28.45
CA ASN A 217 29.73 20.17 29.12
C ASN A 217 29.07 21.19 28.17
N ARG A 218 27.73 21.31 28.33
CA ARG A 218 26.99 22.55 28.68
C ARG A 218 26.98 23.77 27.70
N TRP A 219 25.85 23.89 26.98
CA TRP A 219 24.93 25.06 26.80
C TRP A 219 25.35 26.42 26.16
N GLU A 220 24.61 26.74 25.08
CA GLU A 220 24.11 27.98 24.36
C GLU A 220 24.87 29.36 24.22
N PRO A 221 24.27 30.44 23.62
CA PRO A 221 24.67 30.97 22.30
C PRO A 221 24.97 32.51 22.36
N PRO A 222 24.98 33.31 21.25
CA PRO A 222 26.11 34.17 20.87
C PRO A 222 26.04 35.67 21.27
N THR A 223 27.16 36.40 21.09
CA THR A 223 27.39 37.82 20.59
C THR A 223 28.57 38.51 21.32
N PRO A 224 29.05 39.71 20.91
CA PRO A 224 29.63 40.15 19.63
C PRO A 224 30.99 40.90 19.82
N VAL A 225 31.71 41.21 18.74
CA VAL A 225 32.49 42.47 18.62
C VAL A 225 32.43 42.98 17.20
#